data_AF-A0A8S9GHV3-F1
#
_entry.id   AF-A0A8S9GHV3-F1
#
_cell.length_a   1.000
_cell.length_b   1.000
_cell.length_c   1.000
_cell.angle_alpha   90.00
_cell.angle_beta   90.00
_cell.angle_gamma   90.00
#
_symmetry.space_group_name_H-M   'P 1'
#
loop_
_entity.id
_entity.type
_entity.pdbx_description
1 polymer ?
#
loop_
_entity_poly.entity_id
_entity_poly.type
_entity_poly.pdbx_seq_one_letter_code
_entity_poly.pdbx_strand_id
1 'polypeptide(L)' 'MNVRTRGAKSHVFRFRMQMSISDVSECVVYVDFNGSVTKMTNVTAAEVAQLMVYNLGDDMPRAGTLTTKRSLGVSNP' A
#
# COMPACT_ATOMS: atom_id res chain seq x y z
N MET A 1 30.65 -9.94 -26.96
CA MET A 1 30.47 -9.55 -25.54
C MET A 1 29.03 -9.91 -25.15
N ASN A 2 28.82 -11.06 -24.52
CA ASN A 2 27.46 -11.53 -24.21
C ASN A 2 27.05 -11.07 -22.81
N VAL A 3 26.29 -9.99 -22.73
CA VAL A 3 25.67 -9.55 -21.48
C VAL A 3 24.48 -10.46 -21.21
N ARG A 4 24.67 -11.47 -20.34
CA ARG A 4 23.56 -12.24 -19.78
C ARG A 4 22.90 -11.37 -18.71
N THR A 5 21.77 -10.75 -19.04
CA THR A 5 20.90 -10.11 -18.06
C THR A 5 20.38 -11.19 -17.10
N ARG A 6 20.89 -11.19 -15.86
CA ARG A 6 20.35 -12.05 -14.79
C ARG A 6 18.86 -11.74 -14.65
N GLY A 7 18.00 -12.75 -14.78
CA GLY A 7 16.54 -12.60 -14.78
C GLY A 7 16.07 -11.77 -13.58
N ALA A 8 15.47 -10.62 -13.86
CA ALA A 8 14.84 -9.79 -12.84
C ALA A 8 13.70 -10.60 -12.20
N LYS A 9 13.75 -10.77 -10.88
CA LYS A 9 12.63 -11.34 -10.14
C LYS A 9 11.51 -10.31 -10.14
N SER A 10 10.45 -10.57 -10.90
CA SER A 10 9.24 -9.76 -10.87
C SER A 10 8.52 -9.97 -9.54
N HIS A 11 8.28 -8.89 -8.81
CA HIS A 11 7.49 -8.90 -7.58
C HIS A 11 6.04 -8.50 -7.89
N VAL A 12 5.07 -9.27 -7.37
CA VAL A 12 3.64 -8.97 -7.50
C VAL A 12 3.15 -8.33 -6.22
N PHE A 13 2.71 -7.09 -6.31
CA PHE A 13 2.12 -6.34 -5.19
C PHE A 13 0.59 -6.48 -5.18
N ARG A 14 0.00 -6.64 -3.99
CA ARG A 14 -1.45 -6.71 -3.78
C ARG A 14 -1.83 -5.99 -2.50
N PHE A 15 -2.98 -5.30 -2.50
CA PHE A 15 -3.49 -4.68 -1.28
C PHE A 15 -4.12 -5.68 -0.31
N ARG A 16 -3.86 -5.46 0.98
CA ARG A 16 -4.66 -5.86 2.14
C ARG A 16 -4.80 -4.60 3.01
N MET A 17 -5.86 -3.83 2.78
CA MET A 17 -6.04 -2.52 3.40
C MET A 17 -6.95 -2.64 4.61
N GLN A 18 -6.46 -2.26 5.78
CA GLN A 18 -7.30 -2.09 6.96
C GLN A 18 -7.73 -0.63 7.03
N MET A 19 -9.04 -0.39 7.15
CA MET A 19 -9.59 0.95 7.22
C MET A 19 -10.72 1.04 8.25
N SER A 20 -10.83 2.22 8.86
CA SER A 20 -11.93 2.59 9.74
C SER A 20 -12.84 3.56 9.00
N ILE A 21 -14.13 3.23 8.90
CA ILE A 21 -15.16 4.18 8.49
C ILE A 21 -15.91 4.60 9.76
N SER A 22 -16.10 5.90 9.91
CA SER A 22 -16.84 6.47 11.03
C SER A 22 -17.86 7.48 10.52
N ASP A 23 -19.02 7.53 11.16
CA ASP A 23 -20.00 8.59 11.00
C ASP A 23 -20.32 9.24 12.36
N VAL A 24 -21.41 10.02 12.43
CA VAL A 24 -21.83 10.71 13.67
C VAL A 24 -22.30 9.76 14.78
N SER A 25 -22.57 8.50 14.45
CA SER A 25 -23.15 7.51 15.35
C SER A 25 -22.13 6.45 15.76
N GLU A 26 -21.32 5.95 14.83
CA GLU A 26 -20.43 4.81 15.10
C GLU A 26 -19.13 4.81 14.29
N CYS A 27 -18.19 3.94 14.68
CA CYS A 27 -16.95 3.65 13.97
C CYS A 27 -16.81 2.13 13.75
N VAL A 28 -16.54 1.74 12.51
CA VAL A 28 -16.40 0.33 12.10
C VAL A 28 -15.07 0.13 11.38
N VAL A 29 -14.35 -0.94 11.76
CA VAL A 29 -13.09 -1.35 11.14
C VAL A 29 -13.31 -2.55 10.24
N TYR A 30 -12.83 -2.49 9.00
CA TYR A 30 -12.85 -3.62 8.08
C TYR A 30 -11.52 -3.75 7.33
N VAL A 31 -11.35 -4.92 6.70
CA VAL A 31 -10.20 -5.23 5.85
C VAL A 31 -10.69 -5.48 4.44
N ASP A 32 -10.10 -4.79 3.48
CA ASP A 32 -10.43 -4.90 2.07
C ASP A 32 -9.22 -5.32 1.22
N PHE A 33 -9.48 -5.90 0.05
CA PHE A 33 -8.48 -6.55 -0.78
C PHE A 33 -8.35 -5.90 -2.16
N ASN A 34 -7.27 -6.29 -2.85
CA ASN A 34 -6.76 -5.67 -4.06
C ASN A 34 -7.81 -5.15 -5.07
N GLY A 35 -8.78 -5.99 -5.46
CA GLY A 35 -9.75 -5.60 -6.47
C GLY A 35 -10.67 -4.44 -6.05
N SER A 36 -11.09 -4.42 -4.79
CA SER A 36 -11.97 -3.37 -4.26
C SER A 36 -11.18 -2.11 -3.94
N VAL A 37 -10.01 -2.25 -3.31
CA VAL A 37 -9.12 -1.12 -3.00
C VAL A 37 -8.70 -0.37 -4.27
N THR A 38 -8.33 -1.09 -5.34
CA THR A 38 -7.98 -0.44 -6.62
C THR A 38 -9.14 0.31 -7.25
N LYS A 39 -10.37 -0.21 -7.14
CA LYS A 39 -11.56 0.52 -7.62
C LYS A 39 -11.84 1.77 -6.78
N MET A 40 -11.63 1.69 -5.48
CA MET A 40 -11.87 2.78 -4.54
C MET A 40 -10.86 3.93 -4.72
N THR A 41 -9.58 3.60 -4.93
CA THR A 41 -8.50 4.60 -4.99
C THR A 41 -8.12 5.01 -6.41
N ASN A 42 -8.53 4.22 -7.40
CA ASN A 42 -8.07 4.32 -8.80
C ASN A 42 -6.53 4.21 -8.95
N VAL A 43 -5.88 3.48 -8.02
CA VAL A 43 -4.43 3.24 -8.03
C VAL A 43 -4.15 1.76 -7.74
N THR A 44 -3.16 1.20 -8.41
CA THR A 44 -2.72 -0.19 -8.23
C THR A 44 -1.71 -0.33 -7.09
N ALA A 45 -1.63 -1.52 -6.50
CA ALA A 45 -0.64 -1.81 -5.46
C ALA A 45 0.81 -1.68 -5.96
N ALA A 46 1.04 -1.88 -7.26
CA ALA A 46 2.36 -1.71 -7.88
C ALA A 46 2.76 -0.24 -7.95
N GLU A 47 1.86 0.67 -8.33
CA GLU A 47 2.11 2.12 -8.35
C GLU A 47 2.39 2.64 -6.94
N VAL A 48 1.63 2.20 -5.93
CA VAL A 48 1.91 2.55 -4.53
C VAL A 48 3.25 2.00 -4.08
N ALA A 49 3.59 0.75 -4.43
CA ALA A 49 4.88 0.17 -4.09
C ALA A 49 6.04 0.95 -4.71
N GLN A 50 5.93 1.38 -5.97
CA GLN A 50 6.94 2.21 -6.62
C GLN A 50 7.15 3.53 -5.86
N LEU A 51 6.05 4.22 -5.48
CA LEU A 51 6.13 5.44 -4.67
C LEU A 51 6.80 5.20 -3.30
N MET A 52 6.59 4.04 -2.69
CA MET A 52 7.25 3.68 -1.43
C MET A 52 8.73 3.36 -1.61
N VAL A 53 9.12 2.67 -2.70
CA VAL A 53 10.53 2.40 -3.02
C VAL A 53 11.31 3.71 -3.18
N TYR A 54 10.71 4.72 -3.84
CA TYR A 54 11.34 6.04 -3.99
C TYR A 54 11.62 6.74 -2.65
N ASN A 55 10.89 6.39 -1.58
CA ASN A 55 10.99 7.04 -0.28
C ASN A 55 11.74 6.22 0.79
N LEU A 56 12.08 4.95 0.53
CA LEU A 56 12.70 4.07 1.53
C LEU A 56 14.13 3.62 1.22
N GLY A 57 14.70 3.94 0.06
CA GLY A 57 16.00 3.40 -0.34
C GLY A 57 15.98 1.87 -0.43
N ASP A 58 17.13 1.24 -0.66
CA ASP A 58 17.25 -0.19 -0.99
C ASP A 58 16.78 -1.18 0.11
N ASP A 59 16.29 -0.70 1.25
CA ASP A 59 15.78 -1.50 2.37
C ASP A 59 14.29 -1.86 2.19
N MET A 60 13.93 -2.46 1.06
CA MET A 60 12.61 -3.11 0.94
C MET A 60 12.56 -4.35 1.85
N PRO A 61 11.70 -4.39 2.90
CA PRO A 61 11.60 -5.58 3.73
C PRO A 61 11.01 -6.71 2.90
N ARG A 62 11.82 -7.77 2.76
CA ARG A 62 11.48 -9.03 2.10
C ARG A 62 10.13 -9.54 2.63
N ALA A 63 9.07 -9.38 1.84
CA ALA A 63 7.71 -9.82 2.15
C ALA A 63 7.19 -9.40 3.55
N GLY A 64 7.38 -8.13 3.93
CA GLY A 64 6.81 -7.55 5.16
C GLY A 64 5.48 -6.83 4.91
N THR A 65 4.53 -6.95 5.84
CA THR A 65 3.28 -6.17 5.82
C THR A 65 3.60 -4.70 6.11
N LEU A 66 3.44 -3.82 5.11
CA LEU A 66 3.58 -2.36 5.30
C LEU A 66 2.28 -1.82 5.92
N THR A 67 2.36 -1.37 7.17
CA THR A 67 1.21 -0.78 7.88
C THR A 67 1.44 0.72 8.03
N THR A 68 0.79 1.55 7.21
CA THR A 68 0.81 3.01 7.39
C THR A 68 -0.43 3.42 8.18
N LYS A 69 -0.24 3.85 9.44
CA LYS A 69 -1.28 4.56 10.21
C LYS A 69 -1.19 6.04 9.85
N ARG A 70 -2.11 6.58 9.04
CA ARG A 70 -2.31 8.04 8.98
C ARG A 70 -3.33 8.41 10.05
N SER A 71 -2.87 9.03 11.14
CA SER A 71 -3.73 9.80 12.03
C SER A 71 -4.12 11.09 11.30
N LEU A 72 -5.39 11.21 10.88
CA LEU A 72 -5.95 12.50 10.50
C LEU A 72 -6.08 13.32 11.78
N GLY A 73 -5.13 14.23 12.02
CA GLY A 73 -5.23 15.20 13.09
C GLY A 73 -6.42 16.11 12.81
N VAL A 74 -7.49 15.97 13.59
CA VAL A 74 -8.59 16.92 13.60
C VAL A 74 -8.14 18.09 14.47
N SER A 75 -7.69 19.18 13.85
CA SER A 75 -7.59 20.46 14.54
C SER A 75 -9.00 21.02 14.69
N ASN A 76 -9.53 21.00 15.91
CA ASN A 76 -10.75 21.76 16.24
C ASN A 76 -10.40 23.26 16.33
N PRO A 77 -11.34 24.17 16.02
CA PRO A 77 -11.10 25.62 15.97
C PRO A 77 -10.73 26.22 17.34
#